data_AF-A0A645H3J8-F1
#
_entry.id   AF-A0A645H3J8-F1
#
_cell.length_a   1.000
_cell.length_b   1.000
_cell.length_c   1.000
_cell.angle_alpha   90.00
_cell.angle_beta   90.00
_cell.angle_gamma   90.00
#
_symmetry.space_group_name_H-M   'P 1'
#
loop_
_entity.id
_entity.type
_entity.pdbx_description
1 polymer ?
#
loop_
_entity_poly.entity_id
_entity_poly.type
_entity_poly.pdbx_seq_one_letter_code
_entity_poly.pdbx_strand_id
1 'polypeptide(L)'
;MSKSDLTVIAENFFFNRFKVFNDSIKIIVKTTMPDVFFDRLKLSEECLGIMVNIQKYIEIGSPMHAIFEAEKICRSSLINNFIDRCWDLTCEKASKLKTEKAQDRKFNEFYSMMEQYKSNFSDENIQHLKSKMREFLQP
;
A
#
# COMPACT_ATOMS: atom_id res chain seq x y z
N MET A 1 -39.94 -5.32 -5.12
CA MET A 1 -38.81 -4.38 -5.02
C MET A 1 -38.74 -3.62 -6.32
N SER A 2 -38.81 -2.29 -6.27
CA SER A 2 -38.83 -1.43 -7.45
C SER A 2 -37.43 -1.17 -8.00
N LYS A 3 -37.32 -0.68 -9.23
CA LYS A 3 -36.04 -0.23 -9.82
C LYS A 3 -35.38 0.86 -8.95
N SER A 4 -36.18 1.74 -8.34
CA SER A 4 -35.70 2.78 -7.43
C SER A 4 -35.05 2.18 -6.18
N ASP A 5 -35.66 1.14 -5.59
CA ASP A 5 -35.12 0.49 -4.39
C ASP A 5 -33.77 -0.16 -4.68
N LEU A 6 -33.62 -0.78 -5.86
CA LEU A 6 -32.37 -1.40 -6.30
C LEU A 6 -31.25 -0.37 -6.50
N THR A 7 -31.55 0.78 -7.07
CA THR A 7 -30.58 1.88 -7.24
C THR A 7 -30.09 2.39 -5.88
N VAL A 8 -31.00 2.64 -4.93
CA VAL A 8 -30.64 3.11 -3.58
C VAL A 8 -29.76 2.09 -2.85
N ILE A 9 -30.03 0.79 -3.00
CA ILE A 9 -29.19 -0.27 -2.42
C ILE A 9 -27.79 -0.25 -3.04
N ALA A 10 -27.70 -0.13 -4.37
CA ALA A 10 -26.44 -0.08 -5.10
C ALA A 10 -25.60 1.15 -4.70
N GLU A 11 -26.22 2.32 -4.57
CA GLU A 11 -25.57 3.55 -4.11
C GLU A 11 -25.03 3.40 -2.69
N ASN A 12 -25.85 2.93 -1.76
CA ASN A 12 -25.42 2.71 -0.38
C ASN A 12 -24.24 1.73 -0.29
N PHE A 13 -24.29 0.65 -1.06
CA PHE A 13 -23.19 -0.31 -1.11
C PHE A 13 -21.92 0.31 -1.70
N PHE A 14 -22.04 1.11 -2.76
CA PHE A 14 -20.93 1.87 -3.34
C PHE A 14 -20.29 2.81 -2.33
N PHE A 15 -21.07 3.67 -1.66
CA PHE A 15 -20.55 4.64 -0.71
C PHE A 15 -19.89 3.98 0.50
N ASN A 16 -20.42 2.86 0.96
CA ASN A 16 -19.78 2.07 2.02
C ASN A 16 -18.40 1.55 1.58
N ARG A 17 -18.26 1.06 0.35
CA ARG A 17 -16.95 0.61 -0.19
C ARG A 17 -16.01 1.78 -0.41
N PHE A 18 -16.51 2.91 -0.88
CA PHE A 18 -15.71 4.13 -1.04
C PHE A 18 -15.13 4.61 0.30
N LYS A 19 -15.91 4.54 1.38
CA LYS A 19 -15.42 4.87 2.73
C LYS A 19 -14.27 3.96 3.15
N VAL A 20 -14.44 2.64 2.97
CA VAL A 20 -13.39 1.65 3.31
C VAL A 20 -12.13 1.84 2.47
N PHE A 21 -12.27 2.13 1.17
CA PHE A 21 -11.16 2.47 0.29
C PHE A 21 -10.39 3.68 0.82
N ASN A 22 -11.08 4.81 1.05
CA ASN A 22 -10.45 6.03 1.54
C ASN A 22 -9.75 5.83 2.89
N ASP A 23 -10.36 5.09 3.81
CA ASP A 23 -9.75 4.79 5.10
C ASP A 23 -8.51 3.89 4.95
N SER A 24 -8.51 2.96 3.99
CA SER A 24 -7.35 2.14 3.67
C SER A 24 -6.20 2.99 3.12
N ILE A 25 -6.47 3.90 2.17
CA ILE A 25 -5.45 4.84 1.64
C ILE A 25 -4.82 5.68 2.76
N LYS A 26 -5.61 6.21 3.70
CA LYS A 26 -5.09 6.99 4.84
C LYS A 26 -4.12 6.18 5.71
N ILE A 27 -4.34 4.88 5.85
CA ILE A 27 -3.47 3.98 6.63
C ILE A 27 -2.21 3.64 5.83
N ILE A 28 -2.37 3.26 4.55
CA ILE A 28 -1.28 2.88 3.63
C ILE A 28 -0.19 3.95 3.63
N VAL A 29 -0.56 5.22 3.51
CA VAL A 29 0.42 6.32 3.37
C VAL A 29 1.17 6.66 4.67
N LYS A 30 0.80 6.09 5.82
CA LYS A 30 1.37 6.43 7.13
C LYS A 30 2.02 5.26 7.86
N THR A 31 1.53 4.04 7.63
CA THR A 31 2.01 2.87 8.36
C THR A 31 3.46 2.52 7.99
N THR A 32 4.17 1.97 8.97
CA THR A 32 5.47 1.30 8.83
C THR A 32 5.40 -0.18 9.22
N MET A 33 4.20 -0.69 9.50
CA MET A 33 3.94 -2.11 9.77
C MET A 33 3.59 -2.82 8.45
N PRO A 34 4.39 -3.80 7.99
CA PRO A 34 4.17 -4.48 6.71
C PRO A 34 2.82 -5.18 6.59
N ASP A 35 2.41 -5.97 7.59
CA ASP A 35 1.10 -6.65 7.56
C ASP A 35 -0.04 -5.65 7.35
N VAL A 36 -0.05 -4.58 8.15
CA VAL A 36 -1.05 -3.51 8.04
C VAL A 36 -0.99 -2.84 6.67
N PHE A 37 0.19 -2.62 6.11
CA PHE A 37 0.34 -2.03 4.80
C PHE A 37 -0.26 -2.92 3.70
N PHE A 38 0.18 -4.18 3.60
CA PHE A 38 -0.22 -5.08 2.53
C PHE A 38 -1.68 -5.51 2.65
N ASP A 39 -2.20 -5.70 3.87
CA ASP A 39 -3.63 -5.97 4.10
C ASP A 39 -4.50 -4.81 3.63
N ARG A 40 -4.09 -3.57 3.91
CA ARG A 40 -4.83 -2.37 3.50
C ARG A 40 -4.71 -2.11 2.01
N LEU A 41 -3.55 -2.37 1.42
CA LEU A 41 -3.36 -2.27 -0.03
C LEU A 41 -4.31 -3.23 -0.75
N LYS A 42 -4.31 -4.50 -0.36
CA LYS A 42 -5.24 -5.51 -0.90
C LYS A 42 -6.71 -5.12 -0.70
N LEU A 43 -7.09 -4.68 0.49
CA LEU A 43 -8.46 -4.24 0.77
C LEU A 43 -8.88 -3.05 -0.11
N SER A 44 -7.95 -2.13 -0.39
CA SER A 44 -8.21 -0.99 -1.27
C SER A 44 -8.44 -1.42 -2.72
N GLU A 45 -7.66 -2.38 -3.23
CA GLU A 45 -7.83 -2.98 -4.56
C GLU A 45 -9.19 -3.70 -4.68
N GLU A 46 -9.55 -4.50 -3.67
CA GLU A 46 -10.85 -5.18 -3.60
C GLU A 46 -12.02 -4.20 -3.62
N CYS A 47 -11.95 -3.12 -2.82
CA CYS A 47 -12.98 -2.09 -2.78
C CYS A 47 -13.13 -1.39 -4.13
N LEU A 48 -12.02 -1.03 -4.79
CA LEU A 48 -12.05 -0.43 -6.11
C LEU A 48 -12.67 -1.35 -7.15
N GLY A 49 -12.28 -2.63 -7.18
CA GLY A 49 -12.85 -3.61 -8.12
C GLY A 49 -14.37 -3.76 -7.97
N ILE A 50 -14.85 -3.76 -6.72
CA ILE A 50 -16.29 -3.75 -6.42
C ILE A 50 -16.96 -2.46 -6.93
N MET A 51 -16.37 -1.30 -6.65
CA MET A 51 -16.92 -0.01 -7.05
C MET A 51 -17.02 0.16 -8.57
N VAL A 52 -16.02 -0.31 -9.32
CA VAL A 52 -16.03 -0.33 -10.80
C VAL A 52 -17.20 -1.15 -11.34
N ASN A 53 -17.50 -2.29 -10.70
CA ASN A 53 -18.61 -3.14 -11.12
C ASN A 53 -19.97 -2.51 -10.83
N ILE A 54 -20.10 -1.77 -9.72
CA ILE A 54 -21.35 -1.13 -9.30
C ILE A 54 -21.63 0.14 -10.10
N GLN A 55 -20.59 0.87 -10.50
CA GLN A 55 -20.72 2.08 -11.32
C GLN A 55 -21.58 1.89 -12.58
N LYS A 56 -21.66 0.67 -13.13
CA LYS A 56 -22.51 0.35 -14.28
C LYS A 56 -24.01 0.52 -14.02
N TYR A 57 -24.42 0.59 -12.76
CA TYR A 57 -25.81 0.58 -12.31
C TYR A 57 -26.22 1.87 -11.58
N ILE A 58 -25.27 2.77 -11.31
CA ILE A 58 -25.51 4.03 -10.58
C ILE A 58 -24.83 5.18 -11.30
N GLU A 59 -25.44 6.37 -11.24
CA GLU A 59 -24.79 7.58 -11.73
C GLU A 59 -23.81 8.08 -10.67
N ILE A 60 -22.52 8.13 -11.02
CA ILE A 60 -21.48 8.73 -10.19
C ILE A 60 -20.63 9.68 -11.01
N GLY A 61 -20.29 10.83 -10.42
CA GLY A 61 -19.60 11.92 -11.11
C GLY A 61 -18.14 11.64 -11.48
N SER A 62 -17.58 10.46 -11.20
CA SER A 62 -16.19 10.14 -11.50
C SER A 62 -16.04 8.72 -12.07
N PRO A 63 -15.21 8.52 -13.12
CA PRO A 63 -14.99 7.21 -13.71
C PRO A 63 -14.09 6.35 -12.81
N MET A 64 -14.67 5.39 -12.07
CA MET A 64 -13.92 4.50 -11.18
C MET A 64 -12.95 3.62 -11.95
N HIS A 65 -13.25 3.29 -13.21
CA HIS A 65 -12.30 2.56 -14.06
C HIS A 65 -10.99 3.33 -14.24
N ALA A 66 -11.04 4.66 -14.41
CA ALA A 66 -9.83 5.46 -14.53
C ALA A 66 -9.02 5.44 -13.22
N ILE A 67 -9.71 5.49 -12.07
CA ILE A 67 -9.09 5.40 -10.75
C ILE A 67 -8.45 4.02 -10.55
N PHE A 68 -9.12 2.95 -10.97
CA PHE A 68 -8.60 1.58 -10.85
C PHE A 68 -7.35 1.35 -11.69
N GLU A 69 -7.31 1.84 -12.93
CA GLU A 69 -6.10 1.73 -13.75
C GLU A 69 -4.97 2.63 -13.23
N ALA A 70 -5.29 3.82 -12.73
CA ALA A 70 -4.30 4.68 -12.08
C ALA A 70 -3.71 4.03 -10.81
N GLU A 71 -4.51 3.31 -10.03
CA GLU A 71 -4.05 2.61 -8.83
C GLU A 71 -3.05 1.50 -9.18
N LYS A 72 -3.33 0.68 -10.20
CA LYS A 72 -2.39 -0.35 -10.68
C LYS A 72 -1.04 0.24 -11.09
N ILE A 73 -1.06 1.39 -11.76
CA ILE A 73 0.15 2.10 -12.18
C ILE A 73 0.90 2.64 -10.94
N CYS A 74 0.17 3.19 -9.98
CA CYS A 74 0.73 3.76 -8.76
C CYS A 74 1.16 2.72 -7.72
N ARG A 75 0.77 1.45 -7.84
CA ARG A 75 1.05 0.39 -6.87
C ARG A 75 2.55 0.28 -6.56
N SER A 76 3.41 0.24 -7.60
CA SER A 76 4.87 0.22 -7.40
C SER A 76 5.34 1.43 -6.58
N SER A 77 4.83 2.64 -6.87
CA SER A 77 5.19 3.84 -6.12
C SER A 77 4.74 3.77 -4.66
N LEU A 78 3.54 3.25 -4.38
CA LEU A 78 3.05 3.07 -3.01
C LEU A 78 3.95 2.13 -2.20
N ILE A 79 4.41 1.03 -2.81
CA ILE A 79 5.33 0.08 -2.18
C ILE A 79 6.70 0.74 -1.98
N ASN A 80 7.24 1.48 -2.96
CA ASN A 80 8.51 2.19 -2.82
C ASN A 80 8.45 3.23 -1.69
N ASN A 81 7.39 4.02 -1.63
CA ASN A 81 7.18 4.98 -0.54
C ASN A 81 7.08 4.29 0.82
N PHE A 82 6.52 3.08 0.89
CA PHE A 82 6.47 2.27 2.11
C PHE A 82 7.85 1.75 2.51
N ILE A 83 8.64 1.26 1.55
CA ILE A 83 10.03 0.86 1.75
C ILE A 83 10.82 2.05 2.32
N ASP A 84 10.68 3.24 1.74
CA ASP A 84 11.35 4.46 2.20
C ASP A 84 11.00 4.78 3.66
N ARG A 85 9.71 4.81 4.03
CA ARG A 85 9.30 5.08 5.41
C ARG A 85 9.87 4.06 6.40
N CYS A 86 9.88 2.78 6.03
CA CYS A 86 10.42 1.72 6.89
C CYS A 86 11.94 1.79 7.00
N TRP A 87 12.61 2.17 5.92
CA TRP A 87 14.05 2.38 5.88
C TRP A 87 14.46 3.55 6.77
N ASP A 88 13.80 4.70 6.63
CA ASP A 88 14.08 5.89 7.43
C ASP A 88 13.93 5.60 8.93
N LEU A 89 12.85 4.90 9.32
CA LEU A 89 12.65 4.45 10.70
C LEU A 89 13.73 3.48 11.17
N THR A 90 14.24 2.63 10.28
CA THR A 90 15.33 1.69 10.58
C THR A 90 16.64 2.44 10.79
N CYS A 91 16.98 3.39 9.92
CA CYS A 91 18.12 4.29 10.06
C CYS A 91 18.07 5.08 11.37
N GLU A 92 16.91 5.64 11.71
CA GLU A 92 16.72 6.38 12.96
C GLU A 92 16.92 5.48 14.20
N LYS A 93 16.48 4.22 14.14
CA LYS A 93 16.70 3.25 15.22
C LYS A 93 18.16 2.80 15.30
N ALA A 94 18.80 2.60 14.16
CA ALA A 94 20.20 2.19 14.09
C ALA A 94 21.14 3.29 14.61
N SER A 95 20.92 4.56 14.25
CA SER A 95 21.77 5.67 14.69
C SER A 95 21.81 5.86 16.22
N LYS A 96 20.80 5.36 16.92
CA LYS A 96 20.71 5.36 18.40
C LYS A 96 21.52 4.24 19.06
N LEU A 97 22.08 3.30 18.28
CA LEU A 97 22.85 2.16 18.78
C LEU A 97 24.35 2.46 18.82
N LYS A 98 25.01 1.97 19.87
CA LYS A 98 26.41 2.29 20.18
C LYS A 98 27.45 1.50 19.38
N THR A 99 27.07 0.37 18.80
CA THR A 99 28.01 -0.54 18.14
C THR A 99 27.57 -0.83 16.72
N GLU A 100 28.53 -0.87 15.81
CA GLU A 100 28.32 -1.23 14.39
C GLU A 100 27.57 -2.56 14.28
N LYS A 101 27.99 -3.57 15.04
CA LYS A 101 27.31 -4.88 15.06
C LYS A 101 25.81 -4.80 15.40
N ALA A 102 25.42 -3.89 16.30
CA ALA A 102 24.01 -3.71 16.64
C ALA A 102 23.26 -2.92 15.56
N GLN A 103 23.92 -1.98 14.88
CA GLN A 103 23.41 -1.26 13.72
C GLN A 103 23.18 -2.22 12.55
N ASP A 104 24.19 -3.02 12.19
CA ASP A 104 24.12 -4.06 11.14
C ASP A 104 22.95 -5.01 11.38
N ARG A 105 22.76 -5.42 12.64
CA ARG A 105 21.63 -6.27 13.01
C ARG A 105 20.29 -5.61 12.68
N LYS A 106 20.13 -4.30 12.89
CA LYS A 106 18.88 -3.59 12.55
C LYS A 106 18.61 -3.58 11.05
N PHE A 107 19.63 -3.38 10.23
CA PHE A 107 19.48 -3.41 8.77
C PHE A 107 19.17 -4.82 8.25
N ASN A 108 19.79 -5.84 8.83
CA ASN A 108 19.48 -7.24 8.52
C ASN A 108 18.06 -7.63 8.94
N GLU A 109 17.59 -7.16 10.09
CA GLU A 109 16.20 -7.35 10.55
C GLU A 109 15.20 -6.69 9.59
N PHE A 110 15.48 -5.46 9.13
CA PHE A 110 14.66 -4.77 8.13
C PHE A 110 14.56 -5.58 6.82
N TYR A 111 15.69 -6.06 6.30
CA TYR A 111 15.67 -6.83 5.06
C TYR A 111 14.91 -8.16 5.21
N SER A 112 15.16 -8.88 6.31
CA SER A 112 14.47 -10.14 6.61
C SER A 112 12.96 -9.95 6.76
N MET A 113 12.53 -8.79 7.27
CA MET A 113 11.13 -8.40 7.33
C MET A 113 10.56 -8.15 5.93
N MET A 114 11.25 -7.37 5.08
CA MET A 114 10.76 -7.06 3.73
C MET A 114 10.74 -8.26 2.78
N GLU A 115 11.71 -9.17 2.89
CA GLU A 115 11.80 -10.37 2.06
C GLU A 115 10.55 -11.26 2.20
N GLN A 116 9.91 -11.27 3.38
CA GLN A 116 8.66 -12.02 3.62
C GLN A 116 7.50 -11.55 2.73
N TYR A 117 7.52 -10.30 2.27
CA TYR A 117 6.47 -9.71 1.44
C TYR A 117 6.89 -9.56 -0.02
N LYS A 118 8.06 -10.07 -0.42
CA LYS A 118 8.60 -9.92 -1.78
C LYS A 118 7.69 -10.45 -2.89
N SER A 119 6.79 -11.38 -2.59
CA SER A 119 5.76 -11.82 -3.55
C SER A 119 4.80 -10.70 -3.99
N ASN A 120 4.70 -9.62 -3.21
CA ASN A 120 3.90 -8.44 -3.54
C ASN A 120 4.66 -7.41 -4.38
N PHE A 121 5.98 -7.59 -4.56
CA PHE A 121 6.87 -6.59 -5.11
C PHE A 121 6.99 -6.79 -6.62
N SER A 122 6.99 -5.68 -7.36
CA SER A 122 7.48 -5.69 -8.74
C SER A 122 9.01 -5.74 -8.77
N ASP A 123 9.58 -6.01 -9.95
CA ASP A 123 11.03 -5.93 -10.14
C ASP A 123 11.58 -4.55 -9.76
N GLU A 124 10.82 -3.48 -10.06
CA GLU A 124 11.14 -2.12 -9.66
C GLU A 124 11.25 -1.98 -8.13
N ASN A 125 10.28 -2.51 -7.39
CA ASN A 125 10.32 -2.48 -5.92
C ASN A 125 11.50 -3.26 -5.35
N ILE A 126 11.84 -4.39 -5.97
CA ILE A 126 13.01 -5.18 -5.57
C ILE A 126 14.29 -4.39 -5.82
N GLN A 127 14.41 -3.69 -6.95
CA GLN A 127 15.59 -2.85 -7.23
C GLN A 127 15.69 -1.67 -6.25
N HIS A 128 14.56 -1.04 -5.91
CA HIS A 128 14.50 0.03 -4.92
C HIS A 128 14.92 -0.44 -3.52
N LEU A 129 14.41 -1.60 -3.07
CA LEU A 129 14.85 -2.20 -1.80
C LEU A 129 16.37 -2.45 -1.79
N LYS A 130 16.92 -2.96 -2.89
CA LYS A 130 18.36 -3.21 -3.04
C LYS A 130 19.18 -1.92 -3.09
N SER A 131 18.66 -0.82 -3.65
CA SER A 131 19.40 0.45 -3.66
C SER A 131 19.56 1.00 -2.24
N LYS A 132 18.50 0.94 -1.41
CA LYS A 132 18.58 1.32 0.01
C LYS A 132 19.65 0.57 0.78
N MET A 133 19.80 -0.73 0.54
CA MET A 133 20.87 -1.51 1.16
C MET A 133 22.27 -1.09 0.71
N ARG A 134 22.43 -0.75 -0.58
CA ARG A 134 23.73 -0.33 -1.11
C ARG A 134 24.19 1.00 -0.54
N GLU A 135 23.27 1.92 -0.25
CA GLU A 135 23.57 3.18 0.43
C GLU A 135 24.21 2.95 1.82
N PHE A 136 23.89 1.83 2.49
CA PHE A 136 24.48 1.47 3.78
C PHE A 136 25.80 0.69 3.66
N LEU A 137 25.97 -0.11 2.61
CA LEU A 137 27.16 -0.94 2.41
C LEU A 137 28.35 -0.21 1.75
N GLN A 138 28.23 1.10 1.48
CA GLN A 138 29.36 1.89 1.01
C GLN A 138 30.21 2.36 2.21
N PRO A 139 31.53 2.05 2.21
CA PRO A 139 32.45 2.46 3.25
C PRO A 139 32.68 3.97 3.31
#